data_AF-A0A9K3Q4G8-F1
#
_entry.id   AF-A0A9K3Q4G8-F1
#
_cell.length_a   1.000
_cell.length_b   1.000
_cell.length_c   1.000
_cell.angle_alpha   90.00
_cell.angle_beta   90.00
_cell.angle_gamma   90.00
#
_symmetry.space_group_name_H-M   'P 1'
#
loop_
_entity.id
_entity.type
_entity.pdbx_description
1 polymer ?
#
loop_
_entity_poly.entity_id
_entity_poly.type
_entity_poly.pdbx_seq_one_letter_code
_entity_poly.pdbx_strand_id
1 'polypeptide(L)'
;MAAPFQPNDDIITAFTACGLDDATRDHLLKNERLSSLALFADVRLRDIQVMVDSNRKRPSATCCDLTIMEKNRLEGLLCWCKDRVNRELPLDVELFTPDVMRAMTQRVEAETESTTDPAVTDIRKFDPSDYDMCEEAFRNLAARTTGHQVTLTGELFEKDNKKLWGLLKAWLVNSASWTWIESYGKTNNGHGAWLAMVDHYNGDGERNKRVQLAKASIETLHYKNEHVYSFETMVSKLKAAFTILEKDPNRRYTPQAQVDHLLDRLQPDNMELIAAKNNIHMLPLEPLDTYFERACALFSAVVTSVYKSKFSHDTSGNRKRRTLEVSRRHYNKRGGRGRGRGQGKGRGNGKDGRDGGDRHSRRHVINGVDCTDVFRRFTPEEFQKLDKSGQYYIHSERRRLGGTNPSNADRRNVSSVNGTKHEDDTPTVDVPASNASGNSRGGRNGTKFGENAVGG
;
A
#
# COMPACT_ATOMS: atom_id res chain seq x y z
N MET A 1 -26.31 -36.38 -27.20
CA MET A 1 -27.03 -35.08 -27.12
C MET A 1 -27.08 -34.70 -25.65
N ALA A 2 -26.41 -33.61 -25.25
CA ALA A 2 -26.51 -33.09 -23.89
C ALA A 2 -27.86 -32.39 -23.72
N ALA A 3 -28.54 -32.61 -22.59
CA ALA A 3 -29.80 -31.95 -22.28
C ALA A 3 -29.62 -30.42 -22.29
N PRO A 4 -30.60 -29.63 -22.78
CA PRO A 4 -30.52 -28.18 -22.75
C PRO A 4 -30.41 -27.68 -21.31
N PHE A 5 -29.52 -26.72 -21.06
CA PHE A 5 -29.38 -26.06 -19.76
C PHE A 5 -30.68 -25.33 -19.43
N GLN A 6 -31.38 -25.79 -18.39
CA GLN A 6 -32.60 -25.17 -17.88
C GLN A 6 -32.39 -24.82 -16.40
N PRO A 7 -32.24 -23.52 -16.06
CA PRO A 7 -32.20 -23.09 -14.67
C PRO A 7 -33.55 -23.27 -13.98
N ASN A 8 -33.53 -23.61 -12.70
CA ASN A 8 -34.72 -23.75 -11.87
C ASN A 8 -35.42 -22.38 -11.66
N ASP A 9 -36.74 -22.39 -11.54
CA ASP A 9 -37.56 -21.19 -11.31
C ASP A 9 -37.16 -20.47 -10.02
N ASP A 10 -36.67 -21.20 -9.01
CA ASP A 10 -36.24 -20.61 -7.73
C ASP A 10 -35.02 -19.68 -7.89
N ILE A 11 -34.02 -20.09 -8.68
CA ILE A 11 -32.82 -19.26 -8.89
C ILE A 11 -33.14 -18.07 -9.80
N ILE A 12 -34.03 -18.27 -10.78
CA ILE A 12 -34.53 -17.19 -11.64
C ILE A 12 -35.26 -16.13 -10.80
N THR A 13 -36.13 -16.58 -9.90
CA THR A 13 -36.91 -15.71 -9.00
C THR A 13 -36.01 -14.97 -8.03
N ALA A 14 -35.02 -15.65 -7.44
CA ALA A 14 -34.06 -15.04 -6.52
C ALA A 14 -33.19 -13.95 -7.19
N PHE A 15 -32.75 -14.20 -8.42
CA PHE A 15 -31.95 -13.23 -9.19
C PHE A 15 -32.79 -12.02 -9.60
N THR A 16 -34.06 -12.25 -9.94
CA THR A 16 -35.03 -11.17 -10.21
C THR A 16 -35.29 -10.35 -8.94
N ALA A 17 -35.39 -10.98 -7.76
CA ALA A 17 -35.52 -10.28 -6.48
C ALA A 17 -34.29 -9.42 -6.14
N CYS A 18 -33.10 -9.80 -6.62
CA CYS A 18 -31.89 -9.00 -6.52
C CYS A 18 -31.90 -7.75 -7.44
N GLY A 19 -32.86 -7.65 -8.36
CA GLY A 19 -33.01 -6.53 -9.29
C GLY A 19 -32.31 -6.73 -10.63
N LEU A 20 -31.91 -7.96 -10.97
CA LEU A 20 -31.35 -8.26 -12.29
C LEU A 20 -32.46 -8.27 -13.35
N ASP A 21 -32.19 -7.64 -14.49
CA ASP A 21 -33.06 -7.76 -15.66
C ASP A 21 -32.94 -9.16 -16.31
N ASP A 22 -33.91 -9.50 -17.16
CA ASP A 22 -33.98 -10.83 -17.78
C ASP A 22 -32.72 -11.15 -18.60
N ALA A 23 -32.17 -10.15 -19.30
CA ALA A 23 -30.99 -10.32 -20.13
C ALA A 23 -29.75 -10.65 -19.28
N THR A 24 -29.47 -9.85 -18.25
CA THR A 24 -28.31 -10.02 -17.36
C THR A 24 -28.39 -11.31 -16.57
N ARG A 25 -29.59 -11.63 -16.04
CA ARG A 25 -29.85 -12.87 -15.32
C ARG A 25 -29.56 -14.09 -16.20
N ASP A 26 -30.16 -14.14 -17.39
CA ASP A 26 -30.00 -15.30 -18.28
C ASP A 26 -28.55 -15.49 -18.71
N HIS A 27 -27.81 -14.39 -18.86
CA HIS A 27 -26.38 -14.42 -19.18
C HIS A 27 -25.56 -14.96 -18.01
N LEU A 28 -25.79 -14.48 -16.78
CA LEU A 28 -25.10 -14.97 -15.60
C LEU A 28 -25.36 -16.46 -15.36
N LEU A 29 -26.62 -16.90 -15.44
CA LEU A 29 -26.99 -18.30 -15.21
C LEU A 29 -26.35 -19.22 -16.25
N LYS A 30 -26.38 -18.85 -17.54
CA LYS A 30 -25.78 -19.65 -18.63
C LYS A 30 -24.25 -19.70 -18.55
N ASN A 31 -23.60 -18.57 -18.29
CA ASN A 31 -22.13 -18.49 -18.29
C ASN A 31 -21.52 -19.27 -17.12
N GLU A 32 -22.14 -19.16 -15.95
CA GLU A 32 -21.65 -19.76 -14.71
C GLU A 32 -22.27 -21.14 -14.45
N ARG A 33 -23.11 -21.62 -15.38
CA ARG A 33 -23.82 -22.91 -15.32
C ARG A 33 -24.61 -23.09 -14.02
N LEU A 34 -25.20 -22.02 -13.54
CA LEU A 34 -25.98 -21.99 -12.30
C LEU A 34 -27.42 -22.44 -12.58
N SER A 35 -27.72 -23.72 -12.38
CA SER A 35 -29.07 -24.23 -12.58
C SER A 35 -29.93 -24.27 -11.31
N SER A 36 -29.36 -24.03 -10.11
CA SER A 36 -30.10 -24.08 -8.85
C SER A 36 -29.47 -23.19 -7.77
N LEU A 37 -30.26 -22.83 -6.75
CA LEU A 37 -29.77 -22.10 -5.57
C LEU A 37 -28.69 -22.89 -4.80
N ALA A 38 -28.72 -24.22 -4.84
CA ALA A 38 -27.70 -25.06 -4.23
C ALA A 38 -26.34 -24.91 -4.93
N LEU A 39 -26.32 -24.93 -6.27
CA LEU A 39 -25.10 -24.67 -7.04
C LEU A 39 -24.61 -23.23 -6.85
N PHE A 40 -25.53 -22.29 -6.67
CA PHE A 40 -25.17 -20.93 -6.32
C PHE A 40 -24.51 -20.84 -4.94
N ALA A 41 -24.98 -21.61 -3.95
CA ALA A 41 -24.38 -21.67 -2.61
C ALA A 41 -22.91 -22.13 -2.62
N ASP A 42 -22.50 -22.92 -3.61
CA ASP A 42 -21.12 -23.40 -3.76
C ASP A 42 -20.17 -22.31 -4.31
N VAL A 43 -20.70 -21.22 -4.86
CA VAL A 43 -19.91 -20.08 -5.36
C VAL A 43 -19.22 -19.36 -4.20
N ARG A 44 -17.98 -18.89 -4.37
CA ARG A 44 -17.31 -18.09 -3.31
C ARG A 44 -17.77 -16.65 -3.38
N LEU A 45 -17.84 -15.98 -2.23
CA LEU A 45 -18.26 -14.58 -2.15
C LEU A 45 -17.37 -13.66 -3.01
N ARG A 46 -16.07 -13.94 -3.05
CA ARG A 46 -15.10 -13.22 -3.89
C ARG A 46 -15.25 -13.50 -5.38
N ASP A 47 -15.85 -14.63 -5.74
CA ASP A 47 -16.04 -15.01 -7.14
C ASP A 47 -17.19 -14.21 -7.76
N ILE A 48 -18.12 -13.64 -6.98
CA ILE A 48 -19.15 -12.73 -7.50
C ILE A 48 -18.51 -11.51 -8.18
N GLN A 49 -17.48 -10.91 -7.57
CA GLN A 49 -16.75 -9.81 -8.21
C GLN A 49 -16.07 -10.26 -9.51
N VAL A 50 -15.49 -11.47 -9.54
CA VAL A 50 -14.85 -12.03 -10.73
C VAL A 50 -15.86 -12.37 -11.82
N MET A 51 -17.05 -12.86 -11.45
CA MET A 51 -18.18 -13.11 -12.35
C MET A 51 -18.64 -11.78 -12.98
N VAL A 52 -18.77 -10.72 -12.18
CA VAL A 52 -19.13 -9.38 -12.67
C VAL A 52 -18.06 -8.83 -13.62
N ASP A 53 -16.79 -8.88 -13.23
CA ASP A 53 -15.68 -8.38 -14.06
C ASP A 53 -15.50 -9.18 -15.36
N SER A 54 -15.79 -10.48 -15.32
CA SER A 54 -15.74 -11.37 -16.49
C SER A 54 -16.89 -11.12 -17.46
N ASN A 55 -18.04 -10.65 -16.97
CA ASN A 55 -19.15 -10.22 -17.83
C ASN A 55 -18.89 -8.84 -18.44
N ARG A 56 -18.22 -7.93 -17.72
CA ARG A 56 -17.87 -6.58 -18.21
C ARG A 56 -16.84 -6.55 -19.34
N LYS A 57 -15.95 -7.55 -19.42
CA LYS A 57 -14.87 -7.62 -20.43
C LYS A 57 -15.33 -8.17 -21.79
N ARG A 58 -16.62 -8.43 -21.99
CA ARG A 58 -17.15 -9.13 -23.17
C ARG A 58 -17.67 -8.17 -24.26
N PRO A 59 -17.82 -8.64 -25.51
CA PRO A 59 -18.28 -7.82 -26.63
C PRO A 59 -19.62 -7.12 -26.35
N SER A 60 -19.81 -5.90 -26.87
CA SER A 60 -20.88 -4.98 -26.42
C SER A 60 -22.32 -5.47 -26.60
N ALA A 61 -22.56 -6.54 -27.37
CA ALA A 61 -23.89 -7.13 -27.56
C ALA A 61 -24.32 -8.04 -26.39
N THR A 62 -23.40 -8.42 -25.50
CA THR A 62 -23.63 -9.35 -24.36
C THR A 62 -23.03 -8.83 -23.05
N CYS A 63 -22.56 -7.58 -23.03
CA CYS A 63 -22.02 -6.93 -21.85
C CYS A 63 -23.17 -6.39 -21.00
N CYS A 64 -23.32 -6.91 -19.79
CA CYS A 64 -24.24 -6.41 -18.79
C CYS A 64 -23.44 -5.87 -17.61
N ASP A 65 -23.55 -4.57 -17.33
CA ASP A 65 -22.94 -3.94 -16.16
C ASP A 65 -23.91 -4.05 -14.98
N LEU A 66 -23.50 -4.75 -13.91
CA LEU A 66 -24.28 -4.79 -12.67
C LEU A 66 -24.06 -3.49 -11.88
N THR A 67 -25.14 -2.95 -11.33
CA THR A 67 -25.04 -1.85 -10.38
C THR A 67 -24.40 -2.31 -9.06
N ILE A 68 -23.84 -1.37 -8.29
CA ILE A 68 -23.31 -1.66 -6.95
C ILE A 68 -24.38 -2.30 -6.07
N MET A 69 -25.64 -1.85 -6.18
CA MET A 69 -26.74 -2.42 -5.41
C MET A 69 -27.08 -3.85 -5.83
N GLU A 70 -27.13 -4.15 -7.13
CA GLU A 70 -27.36 -5.52 -7.62
C GLU A 70 -26.25 -6.46 -7.16
N LYS A 71 -25.00 -6.00 -7.23
CA LYS A 71 -23.84 -6.76 -6.73
C LYS A 71 -24.00 -7.07 -5.23
N ASN A 72 -24.26 -6.06 -4.40
CA ASN A 72 -24.39 -6.25 -2.96
C ASN A 72 -25.56 -7.19 -2.62
N ARG A 73 -26.66 -7.12 -3.37
CA ARG A 73 -27.80 -8.03 -3.22
C ARG A 73 -27.48 -9.47 -3.60
N LEU A 74 -26.70 -9.69 -4.66
CA LEU A 74 -26.20 -11.03 -5.02
C LEU A 74 -25.27 -11.61 -3.96
N GLU A 75 -24.40 -10.77 -3.39
CA GLU A 75 -23.54 -11.16 -2.25
C GLU A 75 -24.38 -11.54 -1.02
N GLY A 76 -25.43 -10.76 -0.73
CA GLY A 76 -26.41 -11.06 0.32
C GLY A 76 -27.18 -12.37 0.06
N LEU A 77 -27.61 -12.61 -1.18
CA LEU A 77 -28.27 -13.86 -1.59
C LEU A 77 -27.33 -15.06 -1.38
N LEU A 78 -26.07 -14.94 -1.77
CA LEU A 78 -25.08 -16.00 -1.59
C LEU A 78 -24.84 -16.30 -0.10
N CYS A 79 -24.70 -15.26 0.72
CA CYS A 79 -24.56 -15.40 2.17
C CYS A 79 -25.77 -16.14 2.77
N TRP A 80 -26.98 -15.78 2.33
CA TRP A 80 -28.21 -16.43 2.75
C TRP A 80 -28.27 -17.91 2.33
N CYS A 81 -27.95 -18.24 1.08
CA CYS A 81 -27.93 -19.62 0.59
C CYS A 81 -26.95 -20.47 1.42
N LYS A 82 -25.76 -19.95 1.70
CA LYS A 82 -24.75 -20.64 2.52
C LYS A 82 -25.20 -20.86 3.95
N ASP A 83 -25.76 -19.83 4.58
CA ASP A 83 -26.25 -19.93 5.95
C ASP A 83 -27.33 -21.02 6.08
N ARG A 84 -28.20 -21.14 5.08
CA ARG A 84 -29.25 -22.18 5.02
C ARG A 84 -28.67 -23.58 4.81
N VAL A 85 -27.78 -23.74 3.83
CA VAL A 85 -27.11 -25.03 3.57
C VAL A 85 -26.33 -25.50 4.80
N ASN A 86 -25.59 -24.61 5.46
CA ASN A 86 -24.82 -24.93 6.66
C ASN A 86 -25.69 -25.33 7.86
N ARG A 87 -26.95 -24.88 7.89
CA ARG A 87 -27.92 -25.21 8.94
C ARG A 87 -28.87 -26.34 8.55
N GLU A 88 -28.65 -26.96 7.39
CA GLU A 88 -29.51 -28.00 6.82
C GLU A 88 -30.97 -27.53 6.65
N LEU A 89 -31.17 -26.24 6.38
CA LEU A 89 -32.47 -25.63 6.18
C LEU A 89 -32.85 -25.59 4.69
N PRO A 90 -34.16 -25.62 4.35
CA PRO A 90 -34.61 -25.59 2.96
C PRO A 90 -34.24 -24.28 2.25
N LEU A 91 -33.76 -24.41 1.01
CA LEU A 91 -33.48 -23.30 0.09
C LEU A 91 -34.76 -22.90 -0.66
N ASP A 92 -35.72 -22.36 0.08
CA ASP A 92 -36.96 -21.83 -0.47
C ASP A 92 -36.84 -20.32 -0.73
N VAL A 93 -37.06 -19.91 -1.98
CA VAL A 93 -36.96 -18.52 -2.43
C VAL A 93 -38.00 -17.61 -1.77
N GLU A 94 -39.16 -18.14 -1.38
CA GLU A 94 -40.19 -17.34 -0.68
C GLU A 94 -39.70 -16.80 0.67
N LEU A 95 -38.75 -17.51 1.27
CA LEU A 95 -38.11 -17.12 2.52
C LEU A 95 -36.96 -16.11 2.34
N PHE A 96 -36.63 -15.73 1.09
CA PHE A 96 -35.68 -14.65 0.76
C PHE A 96 -36.44 -13.33 0.58
N THR A 97 -37.05 -12.84 1.66
CA THR A 97 -37.82 -11.59 1.63
C THR A 97 -36.89 -10.36 1.50
N PRO A 98 -37.42 -9.20 1.09
CA PRO A 98 -36.63 -7.96 1.01
C PRO A 98 -35.93 -7.58 2.32
N ASP A 99 -36.55 -7.88 3.46
CA ASP A 99 -35.97 -7.61 4.78
C ASP A 99 -34.80 -8.56 5.08
N VAL A 100 -34.94 -9.84 4.74
CA VAL A 100 -33.87 -10.84 4.87
C VAL A 100 -32.71 -10.49 3.96
N MET A 101 -32.98 -10.09 2.71
CA MET A 101 -31.97 -9.62 1.77
C MET A 101 -31.22 -8.40 2.32
N ARG A 102 -31.92 -7.41 2.89
CA ARG A 102 -31.29 -6.23 3.51
C ARG A 102 -30.41 -6.62 4.69
N ALA A 103 -30.91 -7.49 5.57
CA ALA A 103 -30.15 -7.97 6.73
C ALA A 103 -28.88 -8.74 6.32
N MET A 104 -28.97 -9.58 5.29
CA MET A 104 -27.83 -10.34 4.77
C MET A 104 -26.82 -9.45 4.05
N THR A 105 -27.30 -8.44 3.32
CA THR A 105 -26.43 -7.45 2.67
C THR A 105 -25.65 -6.64 3.71
N GLN A 106 -26.32 -6.15 4.76
CA GLN A 106 -25.67 -5.43 5.86
C GLN A 106 -24.65 -6.30 6.61
N ARG A 107 -24.94 -7.60 6.76
CA ARG A 107 -24.00 -8.54 7.37
C ARG A 107 -22.76 -8.73 6.51
N VAL A 108 -22.91 -8.87 5.19
CA VAL A 108 -21.77 -8.94 4.27
C VAL A 108 -20.97 -7.64 4.32
N GLU A 109 -21.63 -6.48 4.29
CA GLU A 109 -20.98 -5.18 4.41
C GLU A 109 -20.18 -5.07 5.72
N ALA A 110 -20.76 -5.43 6.86
CA ALA A 110 -20.07 -5.44 8.15
C ALA A 110 -18.89 -6.45 8.21
N GLU A 111 -19.03 -7.62 7.60
CA GLU A 111 -17.94 -8.60 7.47
C GLU A 111 -16.82 -8.10 6.55
N THR A 112 -17.14 -7.35 5.48
CA THR A 112 -16.14 -6.72 4.61
C THR A 112 -15.47 -5.51 5.26
N GLU A 113 -16.20 -4.75 6.09
CA GLU A 113 -15.67 -3.63 6.87
C GLU A 113 -14.76 -4.11 8.01
N SER A 114 -15.04 -5.27 8.62
CA SER A 114 -14.14 -5.86 9.63
C SER A 114 -12.92 -6.56 9.01
N THR A 115 -13.03 -7.02 7.76
CA THR A 115 -11.92 -7.65 7.01
C THR A 115 -11.07 -6.65 6.23
N THR A 116 -11.51 -5.38 6.12
CA THR A 116 -10.71 -4.29 5.55
C THR A 116 -9.77 -3.70 6.61
N ASP A 117 -8.93 -4.55 7.19
CA ASP A 117 -7.61 -4.10 7.60
C ASP A 117 -6.90 -3.48 6.39
N PRO A 118 -6.18 -2.36 6.58
CA PRO A 118 -5.69 -1.52 5.50
C PRO A 118 -5.01 -2.38 4.44
N ALA A 119 -5.52 -2.27 3.22
CA ALA A 119 -5.12 -3.11 2.11
C ALA A 119 -3.59 -3.02 1.87
N VAL A 120 -2.84 -3.95 2.46
CA VAL A 120 -1.46 -4.24 2.07
C VAL A 120 -1.54 -4.91 0.69
N THR A 121 -1.66 -4.08 -0.34
CA THR A 121 -1.67 -4.46 -1.76
C THR A 121 -0.28 -4.76 -2.28
N ASP A 122 0.75 -4.38 -1.52
CA ASP A 122 2.15 -4.59 -1.84
C ASP A 122 2.87 -5.11 -0.59
N ILE A 123 3.60 -6.22 -0.72
CA ILE A 123 4.42 -6.71 0.39
C ILE A 123 5.53 -5.67 0.59
N ARG A 124 5.58 -5.03 1.77
CA ARG A 124 6.71 -4.16 2.12
C ARG A 124 8.01 -4.90 1.83
N LYS A 125 9.01 -4.19 1.30
CA LYS A 125 10.35 -4.75 1.10
C LYS A 125 10.78 -5.43 2.40
N PHE A 126 11.20 -6.69 2.31
CA PHE A 126 11.61 -7.46 3.47
C PHE A 126 12.73 -6.75 4.22
N ASP A 127 12.52 -6.49 5.51
CA ASP A 127 13.54 -6.01 6.44
C ASP A 127 13.76 -7.07 7.54
N PRO A 128 14.95 -7.70 7.60
CA PRO A 128 15.28 -8.65 8.65
C PRO A 128 15.14 -8.08 10.07
N SER A 129 15.39 -6.77 10.22
CA SER A 129 15.38 -6.08 11.52
C SER A 129 13.96 -5.93 12.07
N ASP A 130 12.99 -5.86 11.17
CA ASP A 130 11.55 -5.76 11.46
C ASP A 130 10.82 -7.01 10.95
N TYR A 131 11.45 -8.16 11.18
CA TYR A 131 10.96 -9.46 10.71
C TYR A 131 9.53 -9.74 11.19
N ASP A 132 9.17 -9.34 12.41
CA ASP A 132 7.85 -9.66 12.96
C ASP A 132 6.71 -8.93 12.22
N MET A 133 6.88 -7.63 11.93
CA MET A 133 5.89 -6.90 11.13
C MET A 133 5.85 -7.42 9.70
N CYS A 134 7.02 -7.78 9.16
CA CYS A 134 7.14 -8.42 7.84
C CYS A 134 6.41 -9.79 7.80
N GLU A 135 6.57 -10.61 8.85
CA GLU A 135 5.96 -11.94 8.98
C GLU A 135 4.43 -11.82 9.04
N GLU A 136 3.91 -10.93 9.89
CA GLU A 136 2.47 -10.71 10.04
C GLU A 136 1.82 -10.20 8.75
N ALA A 137 2.44 -9.20 8.10
CA ALA A 137 1.99 -8.69 6.81
C ALA A 137 1.96 -9.79 5.73
N PHE A 138 3.00 -10.64 5.70
CA PHE A 138 3.05 -11.76 4.77
C PHE A 138 2.00 -12.83 5.09
N ARG A 139 1.82 -13.23 6.35
CA ARG A 139 0.79 -14.20 6.78
C ARG A 139 -0.60 -13.74 6.33
N ASN A 140 -0.91 -12.46 6.53
CA ASN A 140 -2.18 -11.88 6.12
C ASN A 140 -2.36 -11.92 4.58
N LEU A 141 -1.34 -11.60 3.80
CA LEU A 141 -1.40 -11.71 2.34
C LEU A 141 -1.51 -13.17 1.87
N ALA A 142 -0.71 -14.06 2.46
CA ALA A 142 -0.70 -15.48 2.13
C ALA A 142 -2.10 -16.07 2.38
N ALA A 143 -2.68 -15.83 3.56
CA ALA A 143 -4.04 -16.27 3.90
C ALA A 143 -5.10 -15.79 2.89
N ARG A 144 -4.95 -14.56 2.37
CA ARG A 144 -5.85 -14.02 1.33
C ARG A 144 -5.67 -14.71 -0.02
N THR A 145 -4.48 -15.18 -0.34
CA THR A 145 -4.09 -15.68 -1.68
C THR A 145 -4.21 -17.20 -1.79
N THR A 146 -3.89 -17.93 -0.72
CA THR A 146 -3.94 -19.40 -0.67
C THR A 146 -5.29 -19.92 -0.21
N GLY A 147 -6.16 -19.09 0.39
CA GLY A 147 -7.54 -19.47 0.68
C GLY A 147 -7.66 -20.66 1.62
N HIS A 148 -7.38 -20.44 2.92
CA HIS A 148 -7.69 -21.32 4.07
C HIS A 148 -8.09 -22.77 3.72
N GLN A 149 -7.13 -23.62 3.39
CA GLN A 149 -7.31 -25.06 3.49
C GLN A 149 -6.46 -25.60 4.62
N VAL A 150 -7.12 -26.30 5.54
CA VAL A 150 -6.54 -26.88 6.76
C VAL A 150 -5.94 -28.26 6.50
N THR A 151 -6.26 -28.89 5.37
CA THR A 151 -5.66 -30.16 4.96
C THR A 151 -4.31 -29.94 4.30
N LEU A 152 -3.23 -30.33 4.99
CA LEU A 152 -1.83 -30.24 4.52
C LEU A 152 -1.46 -31.28 3.44
N THR A 153 -2.46 -31.85 2.78
CA THR A 153 -2.30 -32.94 1.80
C THR A 153 -3.36 -32.80 0.69
N GLY A 154 -3.03 -33.27 -0.51
CA GLY A 154 -3.93 -33.30 -1.67
C GLY A 154 -3.63 -32.25 -2.75
N GLU A 155 -4.38 -32.32 -3.85
CA GLU A 155 -4.13 -31.51 -5.06
C GLU A 155 -4.33 -29.99 -4.83
N LEU A 156 -5.30 -29.62 -4.00
CA LEU A 156 -5.56 -28.23 -3.66
C LEU A 156 -4.44 -27.66 -2.78
N PHE A 157 -3.94 -28.43 -1.81
CA PHE A 157 -2.75 -28.09 -1.04
C PHE A 157 -1.54 -27.86 -1.95
N GLU A 158 -1.27 -28.74 -2.91
CA GLU A 158 -0.15 -28.57 -3.85
C GLU A 158 -0.28 -27.30 -4.71
N LYS A 159 -1.51 -26.95 -5.11
CA LYS A 159 -1.77 -25.71 -5.86
C LYS A 159 -1.50 -24.48 -4.99
N ASP A 160 -1.96 -24.48 -3.75
CA ASP A 160 -1.75 -23.37 -2.83
C ASP A 160 -0.30 -23.27 -2.33
N ASN A 161 0.38 -24.41 -2.19
CA ASN A 161 1.82 -24.50 -1.89
C ASN A 161 2.66 -23.81 -2.98
N LYS A 162 2.33 -24.03 -4.26
CA LYS A 162 2.99 -23.36 -5.39
C LYS A 162 2.70 -21.86 -5.44
N LYS A 163 1.48 -21.43 -5.09
CA LYS A 163 1.16 -19.99 -4.97
C LYS A 163 1.95 -19.34 -3.85
N LEU A 164 2.03 -20.00 -2.69
CA LEU A 164 2.80 -19.54 -1.54
C LEU A 164 4.27 -19.36 -1.92
N TRP A 165 4.85 -20.30 -2.67
CA TRP A 165 6.20 -20.16 -3.21
C TRP A 165 6.34 -18.94 -4.12
N GLY A 166 5.39 -18.70 -5.03
CA GLY A 166 5.38 -17.52 -5.90
C GLY A 166 5.42 -16.21 -5.11
N LEU A 167 4.64 -16.12 -4.02
CA LEU A 167 4.64 -14.98 -3.12
C LEU A 167 5.98 -14.80 -2.40
N LEU A 168 6.53 -15.88 -1.81
CA LEU A 168 7.84 -15.84 -1.14
C LEU A 168 8.95 -15.41 -2.08
N LYS A 169 8.95 -15.92 -3.30
CA LYS A 169 9.93 -15.55 -4.32
C LYS A 169 9.83 -14.08 -4.68
N ALA A 170 8.62 -13.57 -4.95
CA ALA A 170 8.42 -12.16 -5.24
C ALA A 170 8.90 -11.26 -4.10
N TRP A 171 8.70 -11.70 -2.85
CA TRP A 171 9.06 -10.95 -1.66
C TRP A 171 10.56 -10.92 -1.37
N LEU A 172 11.25 -12.06 -1.55
CA LEU A 172 12.60 -12.28 -1.02
C LEU A 172 13.70 -12.30 -2.08
N VAL A 173 13.40 -12.39 -3.38
CA VAL A 173 14.43 -12.57 -4.44
C VAL A 173 15.52 -11.48 -4.45
N ASN A 174 15.21 -10.28 -3.95
CA ASN A 174 16.15 -9.17 -3.85
C ASN A 174 16.64 -8.90 -2.41
N SER A 175 16.48 -9.87 -1.50
CA SER A 175 16.96 -9.79 -0.12
C SER A 175 18.04 -10.83 0.16
N ALA A 176 18.85 -10.59 1.20
CA ALA A 176 19.82 -11.58 1.67
C ALA A 176 19.14 -12.88 2.16
N SER A 177 17.84 -12.83 2.44
CA SER A 177 17.06 -13.97 2.89
C SER A 177 16.80 -15.00 1.79
N TRP A 178 16.94 -14.62 0.51
CA TRP A 178 16.74 -15.51 -0.62
C TRP A 178 17.56 -16.80 -0.52
N THR A 179 18.80 -16.71 -0.03
CA THR A 179 19.72 -17.85 0.08
C THR A 179 19.20 -18.96 0.97
N TRP A 180 18.34 -18.64 1.95
CA TRP A 180 17.78 -19.63 2.87
C TRP A 180 16.63 -20.44 2.26
N ILE A 181 15.97 -19.92 1.23
CA ILE A 181 14.80 -20.55 0.62
C ILE A 181 15.01 -20.97 -0.84
N GLU A 182 16.12 -20.57 -1.47
CA GLU A 182 16.38 -20.82 -2.89
C GLU A 182 16.29 -22.30 -3.28
N SER A 183 16.76 -23.20 -2.40
CA SER A 183 16.75 -24.65 -2.64
C SER A 183 15.34 -25.24 -2.82
N TYR A 184 14.32 -24.60 -2.22
CA TYR A 184 12.91 -25.01 -2.31
C TYR A 184 12.27 -24.65 -3.67
N GLY A 185 12.96 -23.86 -4.50
CA GLY A 185 12.50 -23.49 -5.83
C GLY A 185 12.48 -24.62 -6.85
N LYS A 186 13.22 -25.71 -6.62
CA LYS A 186 13.21 -26.89 -7.52
C LYS A 186 11.85 -27.57 -7.54
N THR A 187 11.17 -27.62 -6.39
CA THR A 187 9.86 -28.26 -6.23
C THR A 187 8.73 -27.24 -6.03
N ASN A 188 9.04 -25.93 -6.05
CA ASN A 188 8.12 -24.85 -5.69
C ASN A 188 7.42 -25.09 -4.33
N ASN A 189 8.18 -25.60 -3.36
CA ASN A 189 7.66 -25.96 -2.04
C ASN A 189 7.57 -24.72 -1.12
N GLY A 190 6.49 -23.95 -1.25
CA GLY A 190 6.28 -22.71 -0.51
C GLY A 190 6.14 -22.92 1.00
N HIS A 191 5.50 -23.99 1.44
CA HIS A 191 5.33 -24.33 2.85
C HIS A 191 6.67 -24.69 3.49
N GLY A 192 7.50 -25.48 2.81
CA GLY A 192 8.86 -25.77 3.25
C GLY A 192 9.73 -24.51 3.33
N ALA A 193 9.65 -23.65 2.32
CA ALA A 193 10.36 -22.37 2.30
C ALA A 193 9.90 -21.43 3.44
N TRP A 194 8.60 -21.39 3.72
CA TRP A 194 8.04 -20.61 4.82
C TRP A 194 8.55 -21.08 6.18
N LEU A 195 8.50 -22.39 6.43
CA LEU A 195 9.02 -22.96 7.69
C LEU A 195 10.51 -22.68 7.87
N ALA A 196 11.32 -22.77 6.80
CA ALA A 196 12.74 -22.45 6.86
C ALA A 196 13.00 -20.97 7.21
N MET A 197 12.18 -20.05 6.67
CA MET A 197 12.25 -18.62 7.03
C MET A 197 11.91 -18.39 8.50
N VAL A 198 10.80 -18.98 8.96
CA VAL A 198 10.34 -18.87 10.35
C VAL A 198 11.39 -19.43 11.31
N ASP A 199 11.97 -20.59 11.01
CA ASP A 199 13.01 -21.22 11.82
C ASP A 199 14.27 -20.33 11.92
N HIS A 200 14.73 -19.78 10.79
CA HIS A 200 15.90 -18.91 10.78
C HIS A 200 15.68 -17.62 11.60
N TYR A 201 14.62 -16.87 11.30
CA TYR A 201 14.40 -15.54 11.88
C TYR A 201 13.82 -15.57 13.30
N ASN A 202 13.11 -16.64 13.67
CA ASN A 202 12.71 -16.88 15.05
C ASN A 202 13.74 -17.69 15.84
N GLY A 203 14.86 -18.09 15.24
CA GLY A 203 15.99 -18.68 15.98
C GLY A 203 16.56 -17.73 17.03
N ASP A 204 17.16 -18.29 18.08
CA ASP A 204 17.69 -17.52 19.22
C ASP A 204 18.74 -16.48 18.80
N GLY A 205 19.53 -16.79 17.77
CA GLY A 205 20.53 -15.86 17.23
C GLY A 205 19.90 -14.59 16.66
N GLU A 206 18.88 -14.72 15.80
CA GLU A 206 18.20 -13.57 15.18
C GLU A 206 17.35 -12.81 16.19
N ARG A 207 16.71 -13.50 17.15
CA ARG A 207 16.05 -12.84 18.30
C ARG A 207 17.04 -12.02 19.13
N ASN A 208 18.21 -12.58 19.45
CA ASN A 208 19.25 -11.87 20.19
C ASN A 208 19.76 -10.64 19.43
N LYS A 209 19.96 -10.75 18.11
CA LYS A 209 20.34 -9.61 17.26
C LYS A 209 19.29 -8.50 17.31
N ARG A 210 18.00 -8.82 17.16
CA ARG A 210 16.90 -7.84 17.24
C ARG A 210 16.87 -7.14 18.60
N VAL A 211 17.06 -7.88 19.68
CA VAL A 211 17.17 -7.29 21.02
C VAL A 211 18.36 -6.34 21.15
N GLN A 212 19.54 -6.73 20.66
CA GLN A 212 20.72 -5.88 20.72
C GLN A 212 20.52 -4.59 19.90
N LEU A 213 19.92 -4.70 18.72
CA LEU A 213 19.56 -3.53 17.90
C LEU A 213 18.55 -2.62 18.60
N ALA A 214 17.54 -3.18 19.27
CA ALA A 214 16.57 -2.41 20.04
C ALA A 214 17.23 -1.66 21.20
N LYS A 215 18.12 -2.31 21.96
CA LYS A 215 18.89 -1.66 23.04
C LYS A 215 19.81 -0.56 22.51
N ALA A 216 20.54 -0.83 21.43
CA ALA A 216 21.40 0.17 20.80
C ALA A 216 20.58 1.36 20.25
N SER A 217 19.38 1.11 19.71
CA SER A 217 18.46 2.17 19.29
C SER A 217 18.06 3.05 20.48
N ILE A 218 17.67 2.45 21.60
CA ILE A 218 17.33 3.20 22.83
C ILE A 218 18.51 4.06 23.29
N GLU A 219 19.73 3.51 23.29
CA GLU A 219 20.92 4.20 23.77
C GLU A 219 21.36 5.36 22.85
N THR A 220 21.25 5.19 21.54
CA THR A 220 21.73 6.18 20.55
C THR A 220 20.76 7.34 20.32
N LEU A 221 19.49 7.18 20.72
CA LEU A 221 18.49 8.22 20.56
C LEU A 221 18.73 9.38 21.53
N HIS A 222 18.76 10.59 21.01
CA HIS A 222 18.81 11.80 21.82
C HIS A 222 17.92 12.88 21.22
N TYR A 223 17.14 13.54 22.07
CA TYR A 223 16.39 14.73 21.69
C TYR A 223 17.01 15.96 22.35
N LYS A 224 17.31 16.96 21.53
CA LYS A 224 17.82 18.27 21.98
C LYS A 224 16.81 19.37 21.74
N ASN A 225 16.35 19.51 20.50
CA ASN A 225 15.36 20.50 20.11
C ASN A 225 14.66 20.07 18.82
N GLU A 226 13.49 20.65 18.57
CA GLU A 226 12.65 20.33 17.42
C GLU A 226 13.29 20.73 16.07
N HIS A 227 14.36 21.53 16.07
CA HIS A 227 15.09 21.91 14.85
C HIS A 227 15.98 20.79 14.32
N VAL A 228 16.63 20.05 15.22
CA VAL A 228 17.56 18.97 14.87
C VAL A 228 16.85 17.64 14.72
N TYR A 229 15.95 17.32 15.66
CA TYR A 229 15.28 16.03 15.70
C TYR A 229 13.93 16.16 16.38
N SER A 230 12.87 15.71 15.70
CA SER A 230 11.51 15.85 16.23
C SER A 230 11.30 14.94 17.43
N PHE A 231 10.65 15.48 18.47
CA PHE A 231 10.27 14.69 19.64
C PHE A 231 9.41 13.48 19.26
N GLU A 232 8.45 13.67 18.33
CA GLU A 232 7.55 12.60 17.87
C GLU A 232 8.30 11.44 17.23
N THR A 233 9.35 11.76 16.45
CA THR A 233 10.19 10.73 15.81
C THR A 233 11.02 9.97 16.85
N MET A 234 11.50 10.65 17.89
CA MET A 234 12.18 9.99 19.01
C MET A 234 11.24 9.02 19.74
N VAL A 235 10.05 9.49 20.13
CA VAL A 235 9.05 8.67 20.84
C VAL A 235 8.68 7.46 20.00
N SER A 236 8.42 7.64 18.71
CA SER A 236 8.10 6.54 17.79
C SER A 236 9.18 5.46 17.77
N LYS A 237 10.46 5.85 17.72
CA LYS A 237 11.58 4.89 17.73
C LYS A 237 11.77 4.21 19.09
N LEU A 238 11.56 4.93 20.19
CA LEU A 238 11.58 4.34 21.53
C LEU A 238 10.47 3.30 21.70
N LYS A 239 9.23 3.62 21.29
CA LYS A 239 8.11 2.68 21.33
C LYS A 239 8.40 1.42 20.51
N ALA A 240 8.90 1.59 19.28
CA ALA A 240 9.28 0.46 18.44
C ALA A 240 10.32 -0.45 19.12
N ALA A 241 11.35 0.14 19.74
CA ALA A 241 12.36 -0.63 20.46
C ALA A 241 11.79 -1.34 21.70
N PHE A 242 10.93 -0.68 22.48
CA PHE A 242 10.27 -1.30 23.64
C PHE A 242 9.36 -2.46 23.25
N THR A 243 8.60 -2.33 22.16
CA THR A 243 7.76 -3.42 21.64
C THR A 243 8.59 -4.64 21.23
N ILE A 244 9.81 -4.45 20.69
CA ILE A 244 10.72 -5.57 20.40
C ILE A 244 11.15 -6.26 21.70
N LEU A 245 11.50 -5.49 22.74
CA LEU A 245 11.94 -6.03 24.03
C LEU A 245 10.82 -6.70 24.83
N GLU A 246 9.59 -6.24 24.67
CA GLU A 246 8.40 -6.80 25.33
C GLU A 246 8.13 -8.26 24.96
N LYS A 247 8.58 -8.69 23.77
CA LYS A 247 8.43 -10.07 23.29
C LYS A 247 9.22 -11.10 24.09
N ASP A 248 10.26 -10.67 24.81
CA ASP A 248 11.01 -11.53 25.72
C ASP A 248 10.68 -11.11 27.17
N PRO A 249 9.98 -11.95 27.95
CA PRO A 249 9.60 -11.64 29.33
C PRO A 249 10.77 -11.24 30.23
N ASN A 250 11.99 -11.72 29.92
CA ASN A 250 13.19 -11.43 30.69
C ASN A 250 13.86 -10.12 30.28
N ARG A 251 13.43 -9.49 29.17
CA ARG A 251 14.05 -8.30 28.60
C ARG A 251 13.10 -7.11 28.48
N ARG A 252 11.81 -7.31 28.74
CA ARG A 252 10.82 -6.23 28.80
C ARG A 252 11.19 -5.21 29.88
N TYR A 253 11.04 -3.93 29.54
CA TYR A 253 11.16 -2.86 30.52
C TYR A 253 9.83 -2.65 31.24
N THR A 254 9.89 -2.33 32.53
CA THR A 254 8.72 -1.84 33.26
C THR A 254 8.32 -0.46 32.72
N PRO A 255 7.05 -0.05 32.85
CA PRO A 255 6.63 1.28 32.40
C PRO A 255 7.46 2.43 33.01
N GLN A 256 7.90 2.27 34.26
CA GLN A 256 8.81 3.20 34.91
C GLN A 256 10.17 3.24 34.22
N ALA A 257 10.79 2.08 33.95
CA ALA A 257 12.07 2.01 33.25
C ALA A 257 11.99 2.59 31.82
N GLN A 258 10.85 2.44 31.14
CA GLN A 258 10.64 3.08 29.83
C GLN A 258 10.65 4.62 29.93
N VAL A 259 10.05 5.18 30.99
CA VAL A 259 10.10 6.63 31.27
C VAL A 259 11.50 7.07 31.67
N ASP A 260 12.21 6.29 32.49
CA ASP A 260 13.61 6.59 32.84
C ASP A 260 14.48 6.65 31.57
N HIS A 261 14.32 5.68 30.66
CA HIS A 261 14.98 5.71 29.35
C HIS A 261 14.59 6.95 28.53
N LEU A 262 13.31 7.33 28.48
CA LEU A 262 12.87 8.55 27.82
C LEU A 262 13.57 9.78 28.39
N LEU A 263 13.58 9.94 29.72
CA LEU A 263 14.17 11.07 30.42
C LEU A 263 15.69 11.14 30.21
N ASP A 264 16.39 10.01 30.23
CA ASP A 264 17.82 9.94 29.94
C ASP A 264 18.16 10.42 28.52
N ARG A 265 17.28 10.14 27.55
CA ARG A 265 17.46 10.56 26.16
C ARG A 265 17.05 12.01 25.89
N LEU A 266 16.35 12.65 26.82
CA LEU A 266 16.04 14.09 26.76
C LEU A 266 17.25 14.91 27.20
N GLN A 267 17.85 15.62 26.24
CA GLN A 267 18.95 16.58 26.43
C GLN A 267 18.54 18.00 25.96
N PRO A 268 17.43 18.56 26.47
CA PRO A 268 16.96 19.87 26.03
C PRO A 268 17.93 21.00 26.41
N ASP A 269 18.04 21.98 25.53
CA ASP A 269 18.81 23.22 25.76
C ASP A 269 17.93 24.38 26.29
N ASN A 270 16.61 24.26 26.15
CA ASN A 270 15.64 25.26 26.60
C ASN A 270 15.23 25.05 28.08
N MET A 271 15.20 26.13 28.88
CA MET A 271 14.82 26.08 30.30
C MET A 271 13.42 25.55 30.58
N GLU A 272 12.42 25.86 29.74
CA GLU A 272 11.05 25.34 29.89
C GLU A 272 11.01 23.82 29.67
N LEU A 273 11.78 23.31 28.71
CA LEU A 273 11.89 21.88 28.45
C LEU A 273 12.68 21.15 29.54
N ILE A 274 13.71 21.77 30.09
CA ILE A 274 14.45 21.25 31.26
C ILE A 274 13.50 21.15 32.47
N ALA A 275 12.70 22.19 32.72
CA ALA A 275 11.68 22.16 33.77
C ALA A 275 10.64 21.06 33.53
N ALA A 276 10.18 20.89 32.28
CA ALA A 276 9.25 19.83 31.91
C ALA A 276 9.81 18.43 32.18
N LYS A 277 11.09 18.18 31.83
CA LYS A 277 11.79 16.94 32.15
C LYS A 277 11.79 16.67 33.66
N ASN A 278 12.12 17.67 34.47
CA ASN A 278 12.14 17.54 35.94
C ASN A 278 10.74 17.30 36.52
N ASN A 279 9.70 17.91 35.96
CA ASN A 279 8.32 17.69 36.41
C ASN A 279 7.86 16.26 36.13
N ILE A 280 8.31 15.63 35.04
CA ILE A 280 7.99 14.23 34.72
C ILE A 280 8.63 13.27 35.74
N HIS A 281 9.85 13.56 36.22
CA HIS A 281 10.47 12.79 37.31
C HIS A 281 9.62 12.75 38.60
N MET A 282 8.80 13.78 38.83
CA MET A 282 8.00 13.95 40.05
C MET A 282 6.57 13.42 39.91
N LEU A 283 6.22 12.77 38.80
CA LEU A 283 4.86 12.28 38.58
C LEU A 283 4.53 11.09 39.52
N PRO A 284 3.31 11.05 40.07
CA PRO A 284 2.85 9.90 40.85
C PRO A 284 2.71 8.67 39.94
N LEU A 285 3.20 7.54 40.45
CA LEU A 285 3.27 6.24 39.77
C LEU A 285 1.90 5.55 39.68
N GLU A 286 0.82 6.18 39.20
CA GLU A 286 -0.44 5.47 38.88
C GLU A 286 -1.30 6.09 37.76
N PRO A 287 -1.99 5.27 36.94
CA PRO A 287 -1.78 3.82 36.74
C PRO A 287 -0.55 3.55 35.83
N LEU A 288 0.16 2.45 36.09
CA LEU A 288 1.46 2.12 35.46
C LEU A 288 1.37 1.90 33.94
N ASP A 289 0.24 1.42 33.44
CA ASP A 289 0.03 1.00 32.04
C ASP A 289 0.02 2.17 31.04
N THR A 290 -0.27 3.38 31.50
CA THR A 290 -0.29 4.60 30.67
C THR A 290 0.80 5.60 31.04
N TYR A 291 1.74 5.18 31.90
CA TYR A 291 2.75 6.06 32.48
C TYR A 291 3.68 6.65 31.42
N PHE A 292 4.10 5.83 30.44
CA PHE A 292 4.94 6.27 29.33
C PHE A 292 4.22 7.24 28.39
N GLU A 293 2.98 6.93 28.01
CA GLU A 293 2.12 7.78 27.17
C GLU A 293 1.90 9.14 27.83
N ARG A 294 1.64 9.16 29.14
CA ARG A 294 1.43 10.38 29.90
C ARG A 294 2.70 11.24 29.97
N ALA A 295 3.86 10.64 30.20
CA ALA A 295 5.14 11.34 30.17
C ALA A 295 5.39 11.98 28.78
N CYS A 296 5.14 11.23 27.71
CA CYS A 296 5.25 11.74 26.34
C CYS A 296 4.29 12.90 26.07
N ALA A 297 3.02 12.77 26.47
CA ALA A 297 2.01 13.81 26.27
C ALA A 297 2.37 15.12 27.00
N LEU A 298 2.84 15.02 28.25
CA LEU A 298 3.26 16.19 29.03
C LEU A 298 4.46 16.90 28.39
N PHE A 299 5.48 16.16 27.99
CA PHE A 299 6.64 16.76 27.34
C PHE A 299 6.27 17.37 25.98
N SER A 300 5.48 16.66 25.17
CA SER A 300 5.01 17.12 23.85
C SER A 300 4.19 18.42 23.93
N ALA A 301 3.38 18.60 24.98
CA ALA A 301 2.65 19.85 25.21
C ALA A 301 3.59 21.06 25.40
N VAL A 302 4.70 20.87 26.13
CA VAL A 302 5.71 21.92 26.32
C VAL A 302 6.52 22.14 25.05
N VAL A 303 6.92 21.09 24.34
CA VAL A 303 7.58 21.18 23.02
C VAL A 303 6.72 22.01 22.06
N THR A 304 5.41 21.73 22.00
CA THR A 304 4.45 22.49 21.19
C THR A 304 4.38 23.95 21.63
N SER A 305 4.44 24.21 22.94
CA SER A 305 4.41 25.58 23.47
C SER A 305 5.66 26.38 23.15
N VAL A 306 6.84 25.76 23.24
CA VAL A 306 8.14 26.38 22.98
C VAL A 306 8.35 26.61 21.48
N TYR A 307 7.96 25.66 20.63
CA TYR A 307 8.17 25.70 19.19
C TYR A 307 6.91 26.07 18.39
N LYS A 308 5.98 26.84 18.99
CA LYS A 308 4.72 27.30 18.35
C LYS A 308 4.90 27.79 16.91
N SER A 309 6.02 28.46 16.61
CA SER A 309 6.33 28.97 15.27
C SER A 309 6.52 27.88 14.21
N LYS A 310 7.15 26.74 14.54
CA LYS A 310 7.29 25.58 13.63
C LYS A 310 5.95 24.93 13.29
N PHE A 311 5.04 24.86 14.27
CA PHE A 311 3.70 24.30 14.10
C PHE A 311 2.71 25.29 13.46
N SER A 312 3.08 26.57 13.35
CA SER A 312 2.19 27.65 12.85
C SER A 312 2.13 27.79 11.32
N HIS A 313 2.74 26.87 10.56
CA HIS A 313 2.80 26.99 9.10
C HIS A 313 1.48 26.70 8.37
N ASP A 314 0.38 26.41 9.08
CA ASP A 314 -0.92 26.10 8.47
C ASP A 314 -2.13 26.80 9.13
N THR A 315 -1.95 28.02 9.63
CA THR A 315 -3.10 28.85 10.06
C THR A 315 -2.94 30.34 9.71
N SER A 316 -2.32 30.61 8.57
CA SER A 316 -2.39 31.91 7.88
C SER A 316 -3.74 32.08 7.14
N GLY A 317 -4.82 31.61 7.74
CA GLY A 317 -6.15 31.58 7.17
C GLY A 317 -7.17 31.57 8.29
N ASN A 318 -7.48 32.75 8.78
CA ASN A 318 -8.69 33.08 9.54
C ASN A 318 -8.62 32.98 11.09
N ARG A 319 -8.57 34.19 11.66
CA ARG A 319 -9.18 34.63 12.93
C ARG A 319 -8.67 34.07 14.26
N LYS A 320 -7.82 34.92 14.88
CA LYS A 320 -8.00 35.51 16.23
C LYS A 320 -9.22 34.96 17.00
N ARG A 321 -9.00 34.01 17.91
CA ARG A 321 -9.84 33.87 19.10
C ARG A 321 -9.36 34.87 20.14
N ARG A 322 -10.01 36.04 20.20
CA ARG A 322 -10.04 36.84 21.43
C ARG A 322 -11.17 36.30 22.29
N THR A 323 -10.87 36.00 23.54
CA THR A 323 -11.81 35.95 24.64
C THR A 323 -12.46 37.32 24.82
N LEU A 324 -13.79 37.34 25.01
CA LEU A 324 -14.55 38.11 26.02
C LEU A 324 -16.07 38.05 25.70
N GLU A 325 -16.80 37.51 26.68
CA GLU A 325 -17.95 38.14 27.35
C GLU A 325 -19.18 38.62 26.55
N VAL A 326 -20.33 38.05 26.93
CA VAL A 326 -21.70 38.60 27.01
C VAL A 326 -22.09 39.71 26.02
N SER A 327 -22.99 39.42 25.08
CA SER A 327 -24.29 40.13 25.01
C SER A 327 -25.22 39.53 23.94
N ARG A 328 -26.51 39.81 24.15
CA ARG A 328 -27.71 39.20 23.59
C ARG A 328 -27.95 39.58 22.13
N ARG A 329 -28.62 38.65 21.43
CA ARG A 329 -29.23 38.84 20.10
C ARG A 329 -30.19 40.03 20.10
N HIS A 330 -30.07 40.94 19.12
CA HIS A 330 -31.22 41.57 18.45
C HIS A 330 -30.85 42.17 17.08
N TYR A 331 -31.64 41.76 16.10
CA TYR A 331 -32.13 42.40 14.86
C TYR A 331 -31.46 43.65 14.22
N ASN A 332 -31.38 43.55 12.89
CA ASN A 332 -31.59 44.59 11.85
C ASN A 332 -30.40 45.26 11.12
N LYS A 333 -30.67 45.44 9.81
CA LYS A 333 -30.08 46.35 8.77
C LYS A 333 -28.73 45.93 8.18
N ARG A 334 -28.61 45.67 6.86
CA ARG A 334 -28.88 46.51 5.66
C ARG A 334 -27.81 47.61 5.47
N GLY A 335 -27.00 47.43 4.42
CA GLY A 335 -26.35 48.54 3.70
C GLY A 335 -24.83 48.54 3.77
N GLY A 336 -24.17 48.62 2.61
CA GLY A 336 -22.74 48.95 2.55
C GLY A 336 -22.02 48.57 1.26
N ARG A 337 -22.46 49.10 0.11
CA ARG A 337 -21.62 49.16 -1.11
C ARG A 337 -20.46 50.13 -0.86
N GLY A 338 -19.22 49.67 -1.04
CA GLY A 338 -18.03 50.52 -1.05
C GLY A 338 -17.16 50.21 -2.27
N ARG A 339 -17.34 50.99 -3.34
CA ARG A 339 -16.43 51.08 -4.49
C ARG A 339 -15.21 51.91 -4.07
N GLY A 340 -14.00 51.42 -4.32
CA GLY A 340 -12.77 52.20 -4.24
C GLY A 340 -11.84 51.82 -5.37
N ARG A 341 -11.83 52.65 -6.43
CA ARG A 341 -10.84 52.69 -7.51
C ARG A 341 -9.71 53.65 -7.13
N GLY A 342 -8.48 53.29 -7.47
CA GLY A 342 -7.27 54.13 -7.54
C GLY A 342 -6.06 53.20 -7.62
N GLN A 343 -5.45 52.89 -8.76
CA GLN A 343 -4.76 53.69 -9.80
C GLN A 343 -3.40 54.25 -9.33
N GLY A 344 -2.33 53.73 -9.95
CA GLY A 344 -0.92 54.15 -9.84
C GLY A 344 -0.01 52.91 -9.98
N LYS A 345 0.31 52.38 -11.17
CA LYS A 345 1.21 52.87 -12.23
C LYS A 345 2.62 53.21 -11.73
N GLY A 346 3.55 52.27 -11.93
CA GLY A 346 5.01 52.47 -11.89
C GLY A 346 5.70 51.35 -12.68
N ARG A 347 6.25 51.70 -13.84
CA ARG A 347 7.04 50.85 -14.76
C ARG A 347 8.53 51.14 -14.54
N GLY A 348 9.39 50.14 -14.75
CA GLY A 348 10.85 50.26 -14.93
C GLY A 348 11.60 49.08 -14.31
N ASN A 349 11.86 47.97 -15.00
CA ASN A 349 12.92 47.65 -15.99
C ASN A 349 14.39 47.68 -15.49
N GLY A 350 15.05 46.52 -15.62
CA GLY A 350 16.51 46.31 -15.66
C GLY A 350 17.15 46.09 -14.29
N LYS A 351 18.17 45.26 -14.09
CA LYS A 351 18.93 44.32 -14.94
C LYS A 351 19.97 43.71 -13.97
N ASP A 352 20.35 42.46 -14.21
CA ASP A 352 21.65 41.84 -13.89
C ASP A 352 22.12 41.74 -12.41
N GLY A 353 22.01 40.51 -11.90
CA GLY A 353 23.18 39.74 -11.45
C GLY A 353 23.76 40.02 -10.06
N ARG A 354 23.67 39.03 -9.17
CA ARG A 354 24.86 38.45 -8.52
C ARG A 354 24.55 37.14 -7.80
N ASP A 355 25.42 36.19 -8.12
CA ASP A 355 25.62 34.84 -7.65
C ASP A 355 25.38 34.58 -6.16
N GLY A 356 24.91 33.36 -5.88
CA GLY A 356 25.04 32.77 -4.55
C GLY A 356 24.33 31.43 -4.38
N GLY A 357 24.99 30.32 -4.73
CA GLY A 357 24.85 29.08 -3.96
C GLY A 357 24.43 27.83 -4.72
N ASP A 358 25.42 27.15 -5.29
CA ASP A 358 25.56 25.71 -5.50
C ASP A 358 24.40 24.81 -5.04
N ARG A 359 23.67 24.25 -6.01
CA ARG A 359 23.20 22.85 -5.94
C ARG A 359 23.45 22.19 -7.28
N HIS A 360 24.49 21.36 -7.34
CA HIS A 360 24.63 20.30 -8.33
C HIS A 360 23.41 19.37 -8.27
N SER A 361 22.33 19.73 -8.96
CA SER A 361 21.35 18.76 -9.41
C SER A 361 22.04 17.95 -10.50
N ARG A 362 22.33 16.68 -10.23
CA ARG A 362 22.94 15.77 -11.22
C ARG A 362 22.07 15.81 -12.47
N ARG A 363 22.63 16.28 -13.59
CA ARG A 363 21.96 16.29 -14.89
C ARG A 363 21.48 14.87 -15.18
N HIS A 364 20.17 14.67 -15.27
CA HIS A 364 19.58 13.36 -15.50
C HIS A 364 19.38 13.17 -17.00
N VAL A 365 20.31 12.47 -17.65
CA VAL A 365 20.29 12.23 -19.10
C VAL A 365 19.92 10.78 -19.38
N ILE A 366 18.87 10.56 -20.15
CA ILE A 366 18.48 9.23 -20.65
C ILE A 366 18.74 9.22 -22.15
N ASN A 367 19.57 8.29 -22.64
CA ASN A 367 19.87 8.12 -24.06
C ASN A 367 20.29 9.42 -24.77
N GLY A 368 21.08 10.27 -24.10
CA GLY A 368 21.55 11.55 -24.63
C GLY A 368 20.53 12.70 -24.58
N VAL A 369 19.32 12.45 -24.06
CA VAL A 369 18.27 13.47 -23.88
C VAL A 369 18.25 13.94 -22.43
N ASP A 370 18.37 15.26 -22.23
CA ASP A 370 18.32 15.86 -20.88
C ASP A 370 16.89 15.80 -20.32
N CYS A 371 16.71 15.03 -19.26
CA CYS A 371 15.47 14.82 -18.52
C CYS A 371 15.51 15.44 -17.12
N THR A 372 16.46 16.35 -16.85
CA THR A 372 16.58 17.03 -15.55
C THR A 372 15.32 17.85 -15.24
N ASP A 373 14.74 18.49 -16.27
CA ASP A 373 13.40 19.08 -16.20
C ASP A 373 12.39 18.18 -16.93
N VAL A 374 11.58 17.48 -16.14
CA VAL A 374 10.56 16.55 -16.66
C VAL A 374 9.37 17.31 -17.28
N PHE A 375 9.12 18.57 -16.91
CA PHE A 375 7.99 19.35 -17.43
C PHE A 375 8.30 20.12 -18.71
N ARG A 376 9.55 20.11 -19.16
CA ARG A 376 9.93 20.72 -20.45
C ARG A 376 9.22 20.06 -21.63
N ARG A 377 9.14 20.79 -22.75
CA ARG A 377 8.68 20.22 -24.02
C ARG A 377 9.82 19.37 -24.61
N PHE A 378 9.51 18.12 -24.91
CA PHE A 378 10.39 17.22 -25.67
C PHE A 378 9.96 17.26 -27.13
N THR A 379 10.91 17.35 -28.05
CA THR A 379 10.60 17.20 -29.48
C THR A 379 10.22 15.73 -29.79
N PRO A 380 9.53 15.44 -30.89
CA PRO A 380 9.22 14.06 -31.28
C PRO A 380 10.47 13.17 -31.38
N GLU A 381 11.57 13.74 -31.90
CA GLU A 381 12.86 13.05 -32.02
C GLU A 381 13.51 12.76 -30.67
N GLU A 382 13.48 13.73 -29.74
CA GLU A 382 13.95 13.52 -28.37
C GLU A 382 13.11 12.46 -27.65
N PHE A 383 11.79 12.51 -27.84
CA PHE A 383 10.87 11.56 -27.21
C PHE A 383 11.06 10.14 -27.74
N GLN A 384 11.38 9.98 -29.03
CA GLN A 384 11.69 8.69 -29.63
C GLN A 384 13.03 8.13 -29.13
N LYS A 385 14.04 8.98 -28.91
CA LYS A 385 15.35 8.58 -28.34
C LYS A 385 15.25 8.06 -26.89
N LEU A 386 14.21 8.45 -26.16
CA LEU A 386 14.04 8.08 -24.74
C LEU A 386 13.71 6.61 -24.48
N ASP A 387 13.44 5.79 -25.52
CA ASP A 387 12.93 4.42 -25.40
C ASP A 387 11.63 4.33 -24.54
N LYS A 388 10.93 3.20 -24.57
CA LYS A 388 9.72 2.96 -23.77
C LYS A 388 9.98 3.19 -22.27
N SER A 389 11.18 2.86 -21.80
CA SER A 389 11.61 3.04 -20.41
C SER A 389 11.75 4.52 -19.99
N GLY A 390 12.40 5.36 -20.80
CA GLY A 390 12.55 6.79 -20.51
C GLY A 390 11.27 7.59 -20.73
N GLN A 391 10.44 7.19 -21.69
CA GLN A 391 9.09 7.75 -21.86
C GLN A 391 8.22 7.45 -20.63
N TYR A 392 8.26 6.22 -20.12
CA TYR A 392 7.55 5.84 -18.90
C TYR A 392 8.02 6.66 -17.70
N TYR A 393 9.35 6.82 -17.53
CA TYR A 393 9.94 7.66 -16.48
C TYR A 393 9.39 9.10 -16.50
N ILE A 394 9.31 9.74 -17.68
CA ILE A 394 8.77 11.10 -17.80
C ILE A 394 7.28 11.14 -17.42
N HIS A 395 6.48 10.16 -17.87
CA HIS A 395 5.06 10.09 -17.56
C HIS A 395 4.75 9.76 -16.09
N SER A 396 5.57 8.92 -15.45
CA SER A 396 5.45 8.63 -14.02
C SER A 396 5.84 9.84 -13.19
N GLU A 397 6.92 10.51 -13.56
CA GLU A 397 7.49 11.61 -12.77
C GLU A 397 6.66 12.90 -12.89
N ARG A 398 6.05 13.17 -14.07
CA ARG A 398 5.03 14.23 -14.21
C ARG A 398 3.80 13.99 -13.34
N ARG A 399 3.33 12.75 -13.26
CA ARG A 399 2.19 12.37 -12.40
C ARG A 399 2.56 12.49 -10.92
N ARG A 400 3.79 12.15 -10.55
CA ARG A 400 4.32 12.25 -9.19
C ARG A 400 4.49 13.69 -8.73
N LEU A 401 4.95 14.58 -9.60
CA LEU A 401 5.28 15.97 -9.26
C LEU A 401 4.15 16.98 -9.53
N GLY A 402 3.11 16.61 -10.28
CA GLY A 402 2.05 17.52 -10.75
C GLY A 402 0.64 16.97 -10.60
N GLY A 403 0.25 16.53 -9.41
CA GLY A 403 -1.08 16.00 -9.12
C GLY A 403 -2.22 17.01 -9.32
N THR A 404 -2.67 17.21 -10.55
CA THR A 404 -4.05 17.54 -10.93
C THR A 404 -4.23 17.23 -12.43
N ASN A 405 -5.09 16.28 -12.78
CA ASN A 405 -5.52 16.06 -14.17
C ASN A 405 -6.30 17.29 -14.66
N PRO A 406 -5.86 18.04 -15.69
CA PRO A 406 -6.71 18.96 -16.41
C PRO A 406 -7.27 18.20 -17.63
N SER A 407 -8.15 17.22 -17.38
CA SER A 407 -8.84 16.51 -18.44
C SER A 407 -10.34 16.47 -18.16
N ASN A 408 -10.95 17.63 -17.91
CA ASN A 408 -12.39 17.79 -18.12
C ASN A 408 -12.87 19.24 -18.37
N ALA A 409 -12.00 20.13 -18.86
CA ALA A 409 -12.42 21.45 -19.29
C ALA A 409 -11.88 21.73 -20.70
N ASP A 410 -12.78 22.06 -21.61
CA ASP A 410 -12.55 22.45 -23.02
C ASP A 410 -12.07 21.36 -23.99
N ARG A 411 -12.93 20.36 -24.24
CA ARG A 411 -13.10 19.87 -25.62
C ARG A 411 -14.05 20.81 -26.36
N ARG A 412 -13.50 21.82 -27.04
CA ARG A 412 -14.19 22.47 -28.16
C ARG A 412 -13.66 21.88 -29.47
N ASN A 413 -14.59 21.29 -30.21
CA ASN A 413 -14.47 20.90 -31.61
C ASN A 413 -13.80 22.01 -32.42
N VAL A 414 -12.76 21.66 -33.18
CA VAL A 414 -12.50 22.28 -34.48
C VAL A 414 -12.19 21.17 -35.48
N SER A 415 -12.89 21.30 -36.60
CA SER A 415 -13.08 20.46 -37.76
C SER A 415 -11.85 20.20 -38.63
N SER A 416 -11.90 19.06 -39.33
CA SER A 416 -11.48 18.77 -40.72
C SER A 416 -10.32 19.56 -41.35
N VAL A 417 -9.39 18.84 -41.98
CA VAL A 417 -9.15 18.94 -43.44
C VAL A 417 -8.35 17.71 -43.91
N ASN A 418 -8.76 17.23 -45.09
CA ASN A 418 -8.28 16.11 -45.88
C ASN A 418 -6.78 16.11 -46.26
N GLY A 419 -6.31 14.93 -46.69
CA GLY A 419 -5.14 14.76 -47.56
C GLY A 419 -4.52 13.36 -47.45
N THR A 420 -5.18 12.32 -47.96
CA THR A 420 -4.82 11.61 -49.22
C THR A 420 -3.59 10.68 -49.14
N LYS A 421 -3.90 9.38 -49.17
CA LYS A 421 -3.27 8.24 -49.86
C LYS A 421 -1.83 8.40 -50.38
N HIS A 422 -0.99 7.42 -50.06
CA HIS A 422 -0.32 6.61 -51.08
C HIS A 422 -0.02 5.20 -50.56
N GLU A 423 -0.51 4.21 -51.31
CA GLU A 423 -0.10 2.81 -51.34
C GLU A 423 1.28 2.73 -52.03
N ASP A 424 2.17 1.84 -51.58
CA ASP A 424 2.67 0.71 -52.40
C ASP A 424 3.79 -0.11 -51.72
N ASP A 425 3.67 -1.41 -51.95
CA ASP A 425 4.67 -2.46 -52.16
C ASP A 425 5.59 -3.01 -51.04
N THR A 426 5.26 -4.25 -50.68
CA THR A 426 6.18 -5.37 -50.32
C THR A 426 6.61 -6.10 -51.62
N PRO A 427 7.40 -7.21 -51.66
CA PRO A 427 8.20 -7.98 -50.66
C PRO A 427 9.67 -8.21 -51.19
N THR A 428 10.63 -8.98 -50.64
CA THR A 428 10.73 -10.46 -50.50
C THR A 428 12.16 -10.89 -50.03
N VAL A 429 12.25 -11.95 -49.18
CA VAL A 429 13.12 -13.18 -49.29
C VAL A 429 14.66 -13.04 -49.13
N ASP A 430 15.49 -13.94 -48.57
CA ASP A 430 15.46 -15.04 -47.57
C ASP A 430 16.87 -15.72 -47.60
N VAL A 431 17.42 -16.13 -46.43
CA VAL A 431 18.16 -17.42 -46.19
C VAL A 431 19.69 -17.48 -46.63
N PRO A 432 20.58 -18.39 -46.13
CA PRO A 432 21.09 -18.67 -44.76
C PRO A 432 22.61 -19.13 -44.70
N ALA A 433 23.03 -19.70 -43.55
CA ALA A 433 24.07 -20.75 -43.33
C ALA A 433 25.57 -20.35 -43.36
N SER A 434 26.54 -20.99 -42.68
CA SER A 434 26.65 -21.96 -41.57
C SER A 434 28.16 -22.14 -41.23
N ASN A 435 28.48 -22.76 -40.07
CA ASN A 435 29.71 -23.51 -39.73
C ASN A 435 31.05 -22.75 -39.51
N ALA A 436 32.01 -23.16 -38.67
CA ALA A 436 32.15 -24.21 -37.65
C ALA A 436 33.52 -24.03 -36.94
N SER A 437 33.69 -24.67 -35.77
CA SER A 437 34.95 -25.08 -35.10
C SER A 437 35.92 -23.96 -34.66
N GLY A 438 36.43 -23.88 -33.43
CA GLY A 438 36.89 -24.96 -32.55
C GLY A 438 38.42 -24.86 -32.47
N ASN A 439 38.97 -24.44 -31.32
CA ASN A 439 40.30 -24.89 -30.90
C ASN A 439 40.58 -24.61 -29.42
N SER A 440 40.78 -25.71 -28.71
CA SER A 440 41.29 -25.83 -27.35
C SER A 440 42.82 -25.76 -27.35
N ARG A 441 43.40 -25.13 -26.33
CA ARG A 441 44.77 -25.32 -25.76
C ARG A 441 44.81 -24.42 -24.51
N GLY A 442 45.11 -24.85 -23.29
CA GLY A 442 45.87 -26.00 -22.82
C GLY A 442 47.13 -25.53 -22.06
N GLY A 443 46.94 -25.22 -20.77
CA GLY A 443 47.88 -25.38 -19.64
C GLY A 443 49.27 -24.71 -19.63
N ARG A 444 49.62 -24.08 -18.49
CA ARG A 444 50.88 -24.33 -17.76
C ARG A 444 50.88 -23.75 -16.34
N ASN A 445 51.36 -24.58 -15.43
CA ASN A 445 51.54 -24.40 -13.99
C ASN A 445 52.83 -23.63 -13.62
N GLY A 446 52.87 -23.17 -12.36
CA GLY A 446 54.07 -23.00 -11.52
C GLY A 446 54.16 -21.58 -10.91
N THR A 447 54.54 -21.33 -9.66
CA THR A 447 55.10 -22.14 -8.57
C THR A 447 55.29 -21.24 -7.33
N LYS A 448 55.27 -21.86 -6.13
CA LYS A 448 55.90 -21.46 -4.84
C LYS A 448 55.27 -20.31 -4.03
N PHE A 449 54.75 -20.57 -2.82
CA PHE A 449 55.36 -20.91 -1.51
C PHE A 449 55.97 -19.72 -0.76
N GLY A 450 55.48 -19.50 0.47
CA GLY A 450 56.05 -18.55 1.45
C GLY A 450 55.17 -18.36 2.70
N GLU A 451 55.00 -19.39 3.53
CA GLU A 451 54.72 -19.25 4.97
C GLU A 451 56.04 -18.98 5.72
N ASN A 452 56.11 -17.95 6.58
CA ASN A 452 56.36 -18.11 8.03
C ASN A 452 56.70 -16.80 8.78
N ALA A 453 56.50 -16.89 10.10
CA ALA A 453 56.98 -16.08 11.25
C ALA A 453 56.04 -14.92 11.66
N VAL A 454 55.30 -14.96 12.78
CA VAL A 454 55.66 -15.09 14.22
C VAL A 454 56.53 -13.93 14.73
N GLY A 455 55.97 -13.17 15.67
CA GLY A 455 56.72 -12.33 16.63
C GLY A 455 56.03 -11.00 16.95
N GLY A 456 55.44 -10.87 18.15
CA GLY A 456 54.93 -9.61 18.70
C GLY A 456 53.73 -9.81 19.61
#